data_AF-A0A2K3K037-F1
#
_entry.id   AF-A0A2K3K037-F1
#
_cell.length_a   1.000
_cell.length_b   1.000
_cell.length_c   1.000
_cell.angle_alpha   90.00
_cell.angle_beta   90.00
_cell.angle_gamma   90.00
#
_symmetry.space_group_name_H-M   'P 1'
#
loop_
_entity.id
_entity.type
_entity.pdbx_description
1 polymer ?
#
loop_
_entity_poly.entity_id
_entity_poly.type
_entity_poly.pdbx_seq_one_letter_code
_entity_poly.pdbx_strand_id
1 'polypeptide(L)' 'MEIQISLKHPNILSLYGWFHDSERVILILEYAHNGELYKELSKRGRFSEKQAAT' A
#
# COMPACT_ATOMS: atom_id res chain seq x y z
N MET A 1 6.63 -2.67 16.65
CA MET A 1 6.53 -3.57 15.48
C MET A 1 5.35 -4.53 15.57
N GLU A 2 4.92 -4.99 16.74
CA GLU A 2 3.70 -5.83 16.87
C GLU A 2 2.43 -5.17 16.31
N ILE A 3 2.26 -3.85 16.50
CA ILE A 3 1.06 -3.11 16.08
C ILE A 3 0.88 -3.12 14.54
N GLN A 4 1.97 -3.10 13.76
CA GLN A 4 1.85 -3.13 12.29
C GLN A 4 1.61 -4.54 11.74
N ILE A 5 2.11 -5.58 12.41
CA ILE A 5 1.92 -6.98 11.96
C ILE A 5 0.51 -7.47 12.30
N SER A 6 -0.10 -6.95 13.37
CA SER A 6 -1.47 -7.31 13.78
C SER A 6 -2.57 -6.55 13.02
N LEU A 7 -2.21 -5.54 12.22
CA LEU A 7 -3.16 -4.77 11.43
C LEU A 7 -3.65 -5.59 10.23
N LYS A 8 -4.86 -6.13 10.33
CA LYS A 8 -5.52 -6.87 9.25
C LYS A 8 -6.79 -6.13 8.82
N HIS A 9 -6.72 -5.42 7.70
CA HIS A 9 -7.84 -4.70 7.12
C HIS A 9 -7.79 -4.78 5.59
N PRO A 10 -8.92 -4.99 4.87
CA PRO A 10 -8.94 -5.20 3.42
C PRO A 10 -8.36 -4.04 2.59
N ASN A 11 -8.35 -2.81 3.14
CA ASN A 11 -7.86 -1.61 2.44
C ASN A 11 -6.48 -1.14 2.91
N ILE A 12 -5.74 -1.96 3.66
CA ILE A 12 -4.38 -1.63 4.13
C ILE A 12 -3.47 -2.80 3.79
N LEU A 13 -2.33 -2.51 3.15
CA LEU A 13 -1.37 -3.55 2.78
C LEU A 13 -0.88 -4.28 4.02
N SER A 14 -0.98 -5.60 3.99
CA SER A 14 -0.50 -6.45 5.06
C SER A 14 1.02 -6.43 5.11
N LEU A 15 1.59 -6.28 6.31
CA LEU A 15 3.02 -6.48 6.57
C LEU A 15 3.25 -7.92 7.01
N TYR A 16 3.88 -8.73 6.15
CA TYR A 16 4.18 -10.13 6.46
C TYR A 16 5.41 -10.27 7.36
N GLY A 17 6.34 -9.33 7.28
CA GLY A 17 7.55 -9.34 8.09
C GLY A 17 8.49 -8.21 7.70
N TRP A 18 9.57 -8.08 8.46
CA TRP A 18 10.61 -7.13 8.20
C TRP A 18 11.93 -7.66 8.75
N PHE A 19 13.02 -7.22 8.17
CA PHE A 19 14.36 -7.46 8.68
C PHE A 19 15.24 -6.26 8.35
N HIS A 20 16.36 -6.14 9.02
CA HIS A 20 17.29 -5.04 8.80
C HIS A 20 18.72 -5.49 9.01
N ASP A 21 19.64 -4.78 8.38
CA ASP A 21 21.06 -4.79 8.69
C ASP A 21 21.48 -3.41 9.26
N SER A 22 22.78 -3.16 9.37
CA SER A 22 23.30 -1.89 9.89
C SER A 22 22.98 -0.67 9.00
N GLU A 23 22.63 -0.87 7.74
CA GLU A 23 22.46 0.20 6.76
C GLU A 23 21.00 0.39 6.32
N ARG A 24 20.19 -0.67 6.35
CA ARG A 24 18.86 -0.67 5.71
C ARG A 24 17.82 -1.47 6.48
N VAL A 25 16.58 -1.00 6.36
CA VAL A 25 15.37 -1.72 6.79
C VAL A 25 14.63 -2.24 5.56
N ILE A 26 14.25 -3.51 5.57
CA ILE A 26 13.52 -4.19 4.50
C ILE A 26 12.16 -4.60 5.04
N LEU A 27 11.09 -4.22 4.32
CA LEU A 27 9.70 -4.56 4.63
C LEU A 27 9.16 -5.55 3.60
N ILE A 28 8.55 -6.63 4.05
CA ILE A 28 7.87 -7.62 3.21
C ILE A 28 6.38 -7.33 3.28
N LEU A 29 5.84 -6.72 2.22
CA LEU A 29 4.46 -6.26 2.13
C LEU A 29 3.65 -7.12 1.15
N GLU A 30 2.33 -7.12 1.31
CA GLU A 30 1.39 -7.56 0.28
C GLU A 30 1.61 -6.84 -1.05
N TYR A 31 1.47 -7.57 -2.16
CA TYR A 31 1.71 -7.03 -3.50
C TYR A 31 0.49 -6.27 -4.05
N ALA A 32 0.65 -4.95 -4.25
CA ALA A 32 -0.35 -4.09 -4.87
C ALA A 32 -0.12 -3.97 -6.39
N HIS A 33 -0.70 -4.88 -7.17
CA HIS A 33 -0.43 -4.99 -8.61
C HIS A 33 -0.82 -3.75 -9.45
N ASN A 34 -1.74 -2.92 -8.97
CA ASN A 34 -2.19 -1.70 -9.66
C ASN A 34 -1.27 -0.48 -9.42
N GLY A 35 -0.27 -0.61 -8.55
CA GLY A 35 0.65 0.47 -8.23
C GLY A 35 -0.02 1.63 -7.49
N GLU A 36 0.46 2.84 -7.73
CA GLU A 36 0.05 4.04 -6.99
C GLU A 36 -1.18 4.71 -7.60
N LEU A 37 -2.16 5.03 -6.75
CA LEU A 37 -3.38 5.74 -7.15
C LEU A 37 -3.08 7.05 -7.87
N TYR A 38 -2.08 7.82 -7.41
CA TYR A 38 -1.73 9.09 -8.03
C TYR A 38 -1.25 8.91 -9.47
N LYS A 39 -0.45 7.87 -9.76
CA LYS A 39 -0.01 7.58 -11.14
C LYS A 39 -1.20 7.28 -12.04
N GLU A 40 -2.17 6.50 -11.56
CA GLU A 40 -3.39 6.21 -12.31
C GLU A 40 -4.28 7.45 -12.49
N LEU A 41 -4.38 8.31 -11.47
CA LEU A 41 -5.10 9.57 -11.57
C LEU A 41 -4.44 10.50 -12.59
N SER A 42 -3.11 10.64 -12.56
CA SER A 42 -2.37 11.46 -13.52
C SER A 42 -2.56 11.00 -14.97
N LYS A 43 -2.63 9.68 -15.22
CA LYS A 43 -2.89 9.14 -16.57
C LYS A 43 -4.30 9.46 -17.07
N ARG A 44 -5.30 9.47 -16.18
CA ARG A 44 -6.71 9.72 -16.55
C ARG A 44 -7.12 11.19 -16.45
N GLY A 45 -6.32 12.02 -15.77
CA GLY A 45 -6.60 13.42 -15.47
C GLY A 45 -7.58 13.62 -14.30
N ARG A 46 -8.75 12.96 -14.35
CA ARG A 46 -9.76 13.02 -13.28
C ARG A 46 -10.56 11.72 -13.21
N PHE A 47 -10.98 11.33 -12.00
CA PHE A 47 -11.96 10.26 -11.80
C PHE A 47 -13.39 10.82 -11.79
N SER A 48 -14.34 10.02 -12.28
CA SER A 48 -15.76 10.36 -12.14
C SER A 48 -16.15 10.43 -10.66
N GLU A 49 -17.20 11.19 -10.34
CA GLU A 49 -17.67 11.32 -8.95
C GLU A 49 -17.99 9.97 -8.32
N LYS A 50 -18.60 9.07 -9.08
CA LYS A 50 -18.91 7.71 -8.64
C LYS A 50 -17.64 6.93 -8.24
N GLN A 51 -16.57 7.04 -9.02
CA GLN A 51 -15.30 6.36 -8.75
C GLN A 51 -14.56 6.98 -7.57
N ALA A 52 -14.64 8.30 -7.40
CA ALA A 52 -14.00 8.98 -6.27
C ALA A 52 -14.74 8.77 -4.94
N ALA A 53 -16.04 8.47 -4.98
CA ALA A 53 -16.88 8.24 -3.81
C ALA A 53 -16.86 6.77 -3.31
N THR A 54 -16.20 5.87 -4.03
CA THR A 54 -16.05 4.45 -3.67
C THR A 54 -14.65 4.19 -3.17
#